data_AF-A0A644XKH7-F1
#
_entry.id   AF-A0A644XKH7-F1
#
_cell.length_a   1.000
_cell.length_b   1.000
_cell.length_c   1.000
_cell.angle_alpha   90.00
_cell.angle_beta   90.00
_cell.angle_gamma   90.00
#
_symmetry.space_group_name_H-M   'P 1'
#
loop_
_entity.id
_entity.type
_entity.pdbx_description
1 polymer ?
#
loop_
_entity_poly.entity_id
_entity_poly.type
_entity_poly.pdbx_seq_one_letter_code
_entity_poly.pdbx_strand_id
1 'polypeptide(L)'
;MPDDEEEADYWALTDAGLAGLAAAEGPRFVIAVRARPEQIVAAGPDGSGRVSVADVAWSQVSALFIDEAEALPAVAAARAALADPDAFAERTAALVTAHDLLWYAPEELDALLG
;
A
#
# COMPACT_ATOMS: atom_id res chain seq x y z
N MET A 1 -8.04 -20.77 7.42
CA MET A 1 -8.10 -19.54 8.21
C MET A 1 -6.71 -18.96 8.11
N PRO A 2 -6.54 -17.73 7.62
CA PRO A 2 -5.27 -17.03 7.80
C PRO A 2 -4.94 -17.02 9.30
N ASP A 3 -3.65 -17.09 9.64
CA ASP A 3 -3.25 -16.78 11.00
C ASP A 3 -3.26 -15.25 11.22
N ASP A 4 -3.16 -14.83 12.48
CA ASP A 4 -3.24 -13.41 12.85
C ASP A 4 -2.16 -12.57 12.15
N GLU A 5 -1.05 -13.19 11.73
CA GLU A 5 0.06 -12.54 11.01
C GLU A 5 -0.31 -12.29 9.54
N GLU A 6 -0.84 -13.29 8.83
CA GLU A 6 -1.32 -13.14 7.44
C GLU A 6 -2.44 -12.10 7.35
N GLU A 7 -3.36 -12.07 8.33
CA GLU A 7 -4.41 -11.05 8.38
C GLU A 7 -3.83 -9.65 8.63
N ALA A 8 -2.85 -9.51 9.53
CA ALA A 8 -2.19 -8.24 9.78
C ALA A 8 -1.44 -7.70 8.54
N ASP A 9 -0.74 -8.57 7.81
CA ASP A 9 -0.05 -8.21 6.57
C ASP A 9 -1.03 -7.76 5.49
N TYR A 10 -2.16 -8.47 5.33
CA TYR A 10 -3.23 -8.09 4.40
C TYR A 10 -3.78 -6.69 4.71
N TRP A 11 -4.09 -6.40 5.97
CA TRP A 11 -4.60 -5.10 6.38
C TRP A 11 -3.55 -3.99 6.23
N ALA A 12 -2.29 -4.25 6.58
CA ALA A 12 -1.21 -3.28 6.41
C ALA A 12 -0.97 -2.93 4.94
N LEU A 13 -0.96 -3.93 4.05
CA LEU A 13 -0.81 -3.73 2.61
C LEU A 13 -2.00 -2.95 2.02
N THR A 14 -3.22 -3.33 2.41
CA THR A 14 -4.45 -2.65 1.95
C THR A 14 -4.45 -1.19 2.39
N ASP A 15 -4.17 -0.94 3.67
CA ASP A 15 -4.13 0.40 4.25
C ASP A 15 -3.08 1.29 3.57
N ALA A 16 -1.87 0.76 3.36
CA ALA A 16 -0.80 1.46 2.65
C ALA A 16 -1.16 1.75 1.19
N GLY A 17 -1.78 0.79 0.50
CA GLY A 17 -2.23 0.96 -0.88
C GLY A 17 -3.30 2.05 -1.02
N LEU A 18 -4.26 2.10 -0.09
CA LEU A 18 -5.30 3.14 -0.08
C LEU A 18 -4.74 4.51 0.30
N ALA A 19 -3.81 4.58 1.26
CA ALA A 19 -3.12 5.83 1.60
C ALA A 19 -2.36 6.40 0.40
N GLY A 20 -1.79 5.53 -0.45
CA GLY A 20 -1.11 5.91 -1.70
C GLY A 20 -1.99 6.66 -2.70
N LEU A 21 -3.31 6.43 -2.70
CA LEU A 21 -4.24 7.12 -3.61
C LEU A 21 -4.24 8.64 -3.42
N ALA A 22 -4.02 9.12 -2.19
CA ALA A 22 -3.97 10.55 -1.89
C ALA A 22 -2.56 11.15 -2.07
N ALA A 23 -1.52 10.32 -2.20
CA ALA A 23 -0.12 10.77 -2.12
C ALA A 23 0.48 11.17 -3.48
N ALA A 24 0.18 10.45 -4.55
CA ALA A 24 0.75 10.68 -5.89
C ALA A 24 -0.14 10.09 -6.98
N GLU A 25 -0.15 10.65 -8.19
CA GLU A 25 -0.85 10.11 -9.37
C GLU A 25 -0.27 8.77 -9.86
N GLY A 26 -1.08 7.99 -10.60
CA GLY A 26 -0.66 6.70 -11.19
C GLY A 26 -1.09 5.48 -10.38
N PRO A 27 -0.44 4.31 -10.59
CA PRO A 27 -0.72 3.08 -9.84
C PRO A 27 -0.43 3.26 -8.36
N ARG A 28 -1.09 2.48 -7.51
CA ARG A 28 -0.66 2.30 -6.12
C ARG A 28 0.71 1.62 -6.15
N PHE A 29 1.65 2.15 -5.40
CA PHE A 29 3.00 1.60 -5.24
C PHE A 29 3.32 1.54 -3.75
N VAL A 30 3.43 0.32 -3.22
CA VAL A 30 3.70 0.05 -1.80
C VAL A 30 5.00 -0.71 -1.67
N ILE A 31 5.78 -0.36 -0.65
CA ILE A 31 7.07 -0.99 -0.36
C ILE A 31 6.95 -1.66 1.02
N ALA A 32 7.21 -2.96 1.08
CA ALA A 32 7.37 -3.65 2.36
C ALA A 32 8.82 -3.52 2.84
N VAL A 33 8.98 -3.08 4.10
CA VAL A 33 10.28 -2.81 4.70
C VAL A 33 10.43 -3.56 6.02
N ARG A 34 11.61 -4.15 6.22
CA ARG A 34 12.02 -4.72 7.51
C ARG A 34 12.61 -3.62 8.39
N ALA A 35 11.74 -2.81 8.98
CA ALA A 35 12.13 -1.75 9.90
C ALA A 35 12.68 -2.33 11.21
N ARG A 36 13.73 -1.70 11.75
CA ARG A 36 14.27 -2.01 13.07
C ARG A 36 13.56 -1.16 14.14
N PRO A 37 13.42 -1.64 15.38
CA PRO A 37 12.70 -0.91 16.43
C PRO A 37 13.18 0.54 16.63
N GLU A 38 14.49 0.78 16.55
CA GLU A 38 15.10 2.11 16.70
C GLU A 38 14.77 3.10 15.56
N GLN A 39 14.22 2.61 14.45
CA GLN A 39 13.78 3.46 13.33
C GLN A 39 12.34 3.97 13.52
N ILE A 40 11.59 3.47 14.50
CA ILE A 40 10.23 3.93 14.81
C ILE A 40 10.34 5.27 15.55
N VAL A 41 9.83 6.34 14.92
CA VAL A 41 9.91 7.70 15.48
C VAL A 41 8.59 8.18 16.07
N ALA A 42 7.47 7.58 15.67
CA ALA A 42 6.15 7.87 16.22
C ALA A 42 5.19 6.69 16.05
N ALA A 43 4.30 6.52 17.02
CA ALA A 43 3.12 5.67 16.87
C ALA A 43 1.96 6.47 16.26
N GLY A 44 1.14 5.81 15.44
CA GLY A 44 -0.12 6.35 14.94
C GLY A 44 -1.21 6.36 16.01
N PRO A 45 -2.47 6.63 15.63
CA PRO A 45 -3.61 6.58 16.55
C PRO A 45 -3.72 5.24 17.28
N ASP A 46 -4.15 5.29 18.54
CA ASP A 46 -4.30 4.09 19.38
C ASP A 46 -5.13 3.01 18.67
N GLY A 47 -4.60 1.79 18.66
CA GLY A 47 -5.25 0.62 18.03
C GLY A 47 -5.12 0.53 16.52
N SER A 48 -4.51 1.51 15.83
CA SER A 48 -4.34 1.45 14.37
C SER A 48 -3.19 0.57 13.87
N GLY A 49 -2.21 0.25 14.74
CA GLY A 49 -0.99 -0.45 14.35
C GLY A 49 -0.03 0.37 13.47
N ARG A 50 -0.42 1.57 13.02
CA ARG A 50 0.41 2.45 12.18
C ARG A 50 1.60 2.99 12.97
N VAL A 51 2.75 3.09 12.32
CA VAL A 51 3.94 3.74 12.84
C VAL A 51 4.58 4.62 11.77
N SER A 52 5.24 5.68 12.20
CA SER A 52 6.16 6.44 11.34
C SER A 52 7.57 5.94 11.57
N VAL A 53 8.27 5.65 10.48
CA VAL A 53 9.67 5.20 10.48
C VAL A 53 10.57 6.21 9.79
N ALA A 54 11.80 6.35 10.26
CA ALA A 54 12.84 7.18 9.65
C ALA A 54 14.07 6.35 9.27
N ASP A 55 14.95 6.94 8.45
CA ASP A 55 16.25 6.36 8.07
C ASP A 55 16.15 4.95 7.44
N VAL A 56 15.10 4.71 6.64
CA VAL A 56 14.91 3.46 5.91
C VAL A 56 15.94 3.36 4.78
N ALA A 57 16.72 2.28 4.77
CA ALA A 57 17.67 1.97 3.71
C ALA A 57 17.09 0.99 2.68
N TRP A 58 17.53 1.08 1.42
CA TRP A 58 17.08 0.18 0.35
C TRP A 58 17.30 -1.31 0.68
N SER A 59 18.40 -1.64 1.38
CA SER A 59 18.70 -3.00 1.84
C SER A 59 17.67 -3.59 2.81
N GLN A 60 16.75 -2.78 3.33
CA GLN A 60 15.65 -3.22 4.20
C GLN A 60 14.36 -3.49 3.43
N VAL A 61 14.28 -3.10 2.16
CA VAL A 61 13.14 -3.37 1.30
C VAL A 61 13.10 -4.86 1.00
N SER A 62 11.98 -5.51 1.32
CA SER A 62 11.81 -6.94 1.11
C SER A 62 10.88 -7.29 -0.05
N ALA A 63 10.00 -6.37 -0.43
CA ALA A 63 9.08 -6.56 -1.55
C ALA A 63 8.55 -5.21 -2.05
N LEU A 64 8.15 -5.20 -3.31
CA LEU A 64 7.44 -4.12 -3.97
C LEU A 64 6.05 -4.63 -4.36
N PHE A 65 5.06 -3.76 -4.26
CA PHE A 65 3.67 -4.05 -4.59
C PHE A 65 3.12 -2.95 -5.48
N ILE A 66 2.66 -3.30 -6.68
CA ILE A 66 2.18 -2.33 -7.67
C ILE A 66 0.91 -2.83 -8.35
N ASP A 67 0.03 -1.90 -8.71
CA ASP A 67 -1.11 -2.20 -9.56
C ASP A 67 -0.67 -2.70 -10.94
N GLU A 68 -1.39 -3.69 -11.47
CA GLU A 68 -1.33 -4.03 -12.88
C GLU A 68 -1.97 -2.94 -13.77
N ALA A 69 -1.62 -2.92 -15.06
CA ALA A 69 -2.14 -1.92 -16.00
C ALA A 69 -3.68 -1.92 -16.10
N GLU A 70 -4.31 -3.08 -15.93
CA GLU A 70 -5.77 -3.24 -15.98
C GLU A 70 -6.49 -2.59 -14.80
N ALA A 71 -5.81 -2.40 -13.66
CA ALA A 71 -6.35 -1.77 -12.47
C ALA A 71 -6.36 -0.23 -12.54
N LEU A 72 -5.56 0.36 -13.43
CA LEU A 72 -5.38 1.83 -13.52
C LEU A 72 -6.69 2.62 -13.66
N PRO A 73 -7.69 2.19 -14.45
CA PRO A 73 -8.98 2.88 -14.52
C PRO A 73 -9.74 2.88 -13.18
N ALA A 74 -9.68 1.76 -12.44
CA ALA A 74 -10.31 1.65 -11.12
C ALA A 74 -9.60 2.51 -10.07
N VAL A 75 -8.26 2.55 -10.12
CA VAL A 75 -7.43 3.44 -9.28
C VAL A 75 -7.77 4.91 -9.53
N ALA A 76 -7.88 5.31 -10.80
CA ALA A 76 -8.28 6.67 -11.16
C ALA A 76 -9.70 7.02 -10.67
N ALA A 77 -10.64 6.07 -10.77
CA ALA A 77 -12.00 6.26 -10.27
C ALA A 77 -12.06 6.39 -8.73
N ALA A 78 -11.31 5.57 -8.00
CA ALA A 78 -11.20 5.68 -6.54
C ALA A 78 -10.58 7.02 -6.12
N ARG A 79 -9.53 7.45 -6.80
CA ARG A 79 -8.90 8.75 -6.57
C ARG A 79 -9.84 9.93 -6.84
N ALA A 80 -10.61 9.89 -7.94
CA ALA A 80 -11.58 10.93 -8.25
C ALA A 80 -12.67 11.06 -7.18
N ALA A 81 -12.93 9.99 -6.42
CA ALA A 81 -13.89 9.96 -5.34
C ALA A 81 -13.34 10.45 -3.98
N LEU A 82 -12.06 10.82 -3.85
CA LEU A 82 -11.44 11.21 -2.56
C LEU A 82 -12.20 12.31 -1.78
N ALA A 83 -12.92 13.19 -2.47
CA ALA A 83 -13.70 14.26 -1.86
C ALA A 83 -15.10 13.84 -1.35
N ASP A 84 -15.57 12.65 -1.73
CA ASP A 84 -16.87 12.09 -1.36
C ASP A 84 -16.65 10.76 -0.59
N PRO A 85 -16.82 10.74 0.74
CA PRO A 85 -16.55 9.56 1.56
C PRO A 85 -17.33 8.31 1.15
N ASP A 86 -18.59 8.46 0.74
CA ASP A 86 -19.45 7.31 0.40
C ASP A 86 -19.02 6.72 -0.94
N ALA A 87 -18.79 7.59 -1.94
CA ALA A 87 -18.27 7.17 -3.22
C ALA A 87 -16.85 6.58 -3.08
N PHE A 88 -16.00 7.17 -2.24
CA PHE A 88 -14.66 6.67 -1.99
C PHE A 88 -14.71 5.25 -1.43
N ALA A 89 -15.51 5.02 -0.39
CA ALA A 89 -15.66 3.71 0.24
C ALA A 89 -16.13 2.65 -0.78
N GLU A 90 -17.12 2.96 -1.60
CA GLU A 90 -17.61 2.05 -2.66
C GLU A 90 -16.51 1.72 -3.67
N ARG A 91 -15.80 2.74 -4.17
CA ARG A 91 -14.75 2.55 -5.18
C ARG A 91 -13.55 1.80 -4.63
N THR A 92 -13.13 2.08 -3.40
CA THR A 92 -12.01 1.38 -2.77
C THR A 92 -12.35 -0.06 -2.44
N ALA A 93 -13.59 -0.35 -2.04
CA ALA A 93 -14.03 -1.72 -1.79
C ALA A 93 -14.01 -2.56 -3.08
N ALA A 94 -14.51 -2.00 -4.19
CA ALA A 94 -14.44 -2.64 -5.50
C ALA A 94 -12.98 -2.83 -5.97
N LEU A 95 -12.14 -1.80 -5.80
CA LEU A 95 -10.72 -1.83 -6.18
C LEU A 95 -9.98 -2.94 -5.43
N VAL A 96 -10.09 -3.00 -4.10
CA VAL A 96 -9.40 -4.02 -3.28
C VAL A 96 -9.93 -5.42 -3.54
N THR A 97 -11.21 -5.58 -3.88
CA THR A 97 -11.78 -6.89 -4.17
C THR A 97 -11.39 -7.42 -5.55
N ALA A 98 -11.23 -6.54 -6.53
CA ALA A 98 -11.04 -6.93 -7.94
C ALA A 98 -9.59 -6.83 -8.41
N HIS A 99 -8.77 -6.00 -7.76
CA HIS A 99 -7.41 -5.67 -8.19
C HIS A 99 -6.45 -5.74 -7.01
N ASP A 100 -5.86 -6.92 -6.84
CA ASP A 100 -4.76 -7.14 -5.93
C ASP A 100 -3.48 -6.46 -6.43
N LEU A 101 -2.63 -6.05 -5.50
CA LEU A 101 -1.31 -5.54 -5.85
C LEU A 101 -0.40 -6.71 -6.24
N LEU A 102 0.28 -6.59 -7.37
CA LEU A 102 1.25 -7.57 -7.83
C LEU A 102 2.54 -7.45 -7.02
N TRP A 103 3.02 -8.60 -6.55
CA TRP A 103 4.26 -8.71 -5.79
C TRP A 103 5.47 -8.80 -6.72
N TYR A 104 6.52 -8.04 -6.39
CA TYR A 104 7.82 -8.06 -7.07
C TYR A 104 8.96 -8.09 -6.06
N ALA A 105 10.07 -8.69 -6.46
CA ALA A 105 11.32 -8.59 -5.72
C ALA A 105 11.92 -7.17 -5.85
N PRO A 106 12.68 -6.68 -4.85
CA PRO A 106 13.29 -5.35 -4.89
C PRO A 106 14.21 -5.14 -6.11
N GLU A 107 14.87 -6.20 -6.58
CA GLU A 107 15.76 -6.17 -7.74
C GLU A 107 15.02 -5.90 -9.06
N GLU A 108 13.70 -6.08 -9.10
CA GLU A 108 12.88 -5.85 -10.29
C GLU A 108 12.47 -4.38 -10.45
N LEU A 109 12.87 -3.49 -9.53
CA LEU A 109 12.50 -2.07 -9.58
C LEU A 109 12.85 -1.41 -10.92
N ASP A 110 14.06 -1.64 -11.45
CA ASP A 110 14.50 -1.02 -12.70
C ASP A 110 13.60 -1.44 -13.88
N ALA A 111 13.13 -2.69 -13.89
CA ALA A 111 12.21 -3.18 -14.91
C ALA A 111 10.80 -2.55 -14.80
N LEU A 112 10.41 -2.11 -13.60
CA LEU A 112 9.15 -1.41 -13.37
C LEU A 112 9.21 0.08 -13.77
N LEU A 113 10.40 0.69 -13.77
CA LEU A 113 10.58 2.12 -14.05
C LEU A 113 10.79 2.44 -15.54
N GLY A 114 11.23 1.47 -16.35
CA GLY A 114 11.44 1.62 -17.80
C GLY A 114 12.83 2.15 -18.17
#